data_AF-A0A6N6RYN7-F1
#
_entry.id   AF-A0A6N6RYN7-F1
#
_cell.length_a   1.000
_cell.length_b   1.000
_cell.length_c   1.000
_cell.angle_alpha   90.00
_cell.angle_beta   90.00
_cell.angle_gamma   90.00
#
_symmetry.space_group_name_H-M   'P 1'
#
loop_
_entity.id
_entity.type
_entity.pdbx_description
1 polymer ?
#
loop_
_entity_poly.entity_id
_entity_poly.type
_entity_poly.pdbx_seq_one_letter_code
_entity_poly.pdbx_strand_id
1 'polypeptide(L)'
;MKRYLYFMLFIFFIFIMFISSSLLFRTLKISTDSVEFIHDEKQLHPLDEILFQYNNFIHKHPFIKKSLIIPESAFVIKNKYIHQCEVSQKEFNLYLNSYNDTKSTTFNHRISGQLNSPATGIDFEQAKRYCSSRGGRLPTASEWEAAAKGLKNNLYPWGNTFIYDDFPYLDPLLNTTKSCAKITNTATTNQIYDLGGNVSEWVVLNNKAAIKGPNGFDKDPYLSALNFTIRLIDPNKKSNRLGFRCIFDLFPKGEKISKIPDGNYTLGVPKDSNFATAASLLNEDAFYSIVRKIRNTKSNSSINVGIHEITVAQYNRFLMDPLIHFNLFSSKNQPYDHSYIPLNWESQLLFPKKPVTGVDWWSAYAFASWSGGRLPTQEEWSYLFLKSLSPGTQQSKNITILEDASSNCPSSKTSICGLNSHVSEWSSSISFNQEGTTEAIYKGGNYKIPSEQTNNPNYMQSLSPYYRSDTLGFRVVNDN
;
A
#
# COMPACT_ATOMS: atom_id res chain seq x y z
N MET A 1 63.30 -12.35 -38.18
CA MET A 1 62.47 -13.51 -37.79
C MET A 1 62.13 -13.56 -36.29
N LYS A 2 63.09 -13.61 -35.36
CA LYS A 2 62.81 -13.74 -33.91
C LYS A 2 61.88 -12.66 -33.32
N ARG A 3 62.02 -11.39 -33.71
CA ARG A 3 61.18 -10.27 -33.21
C ARG A 3 59.70 -10.36 -33.62
N TYR A 4 59.43 -10.86 -34.83
CA TYR A 4 58.07 -11.11 -35.32
C TYR A 4 57.43 -12.32 -34.64
N LEU A 5 58.23 -13.34 -34.31
CA LEU A 5 57.77 -14.50 -33.56
C LEU A 5 57.35 -14.13 -32.13
N TYR A 6 58.12 -13.26 -31.45
CA TYR A 6 57.74 -12.76 -30.12
C TYR A 6 56.48 -11.88 -30.16
N PHE A 7 56.31 -11.05 -31.18
CA PHE A 7 55.11 -10.23 -31.35
C PHE A 7 53.86 -11.09 -31.64
N MET A 8 54.00 -12.10 -32.49
CA MET A 8 52.93 -13.07 -32.76
C MET A 8 52.60 -13.92 -31.53
N LEU A 9 53.60 -14.37 -30.77
CA LEU A 9 53.39 -15.09 -29.51
C LEU A 9 52.73 -14.21 -28.44
N PHE A 10 53.05 -12.91 -28.39
CA PHE A 10 52.41 -11.96 -27.48
C PHE A 10 50.94 -11.71 -27.84
N ILE A 11 50.64 -11.51 -29.13
CA ILE A 11 49.25 -11.40 -29.61
C ILE A 11 48.50 -12.70 -29.37
N PHE A 12 49.11 -13.85 -29.62
CA PHE A 12 48.51 -15.15 -29.38
C PHE A 12 48.26 -15.41 -27.89
N PHE A 13 49.14 -14.94 -27.00
CA PHE A 13 48.96 -15.01 -25.56
C PHE A 13 47.82 -14.08 -25.07
N ILE A 14 47.72 -12.88 -25.62
CA ILE A 14 46.57 -11.98 -25.37
C ILE A 14 45.27 -12.61 -25.90
N PHE A 15 45.31 -13.21 -27.09
CA PHE A 15 44.15 -13.86 -27.70
C PHE A 15 43.72 -15.12 -26.93
N ILE A 16 44.67 -15.91 -26.41
CA ILE A 16 44.41 -17.03 -25.50
C ILE A 16 43.88 -16.53 -24.16
N MET A 17 44.39 -15.43 -23.61
CA MET A 17 43.78 -14.81 -22.42
C MET A 17 42.34 -14.37 -22.67
N PHE A 18 42.05 -13.79 -23.85
CA PHE A 18 40.70 -13.42 -24.29
C PHE A 18 39.77 -14.62 -24.56
N ILE A 19 40.29 -15.74 -25.07
CA ILE A 19 39.51 -16.98 -25.29
C ILE A 19 39.32 -17.73 -23.97
N SER A 20 40.32 -17.76 -23.10
CA SER A 20 40.22 -18.37 -21.77
C SER A 20 39.30 -17.57 -20.85
N SER A 21 39.26 -16.23 -20.98
CA SER A 21 38.30 -15.40 -20.25
C SER A 21 36.87 -15.62 -20.76
N SER A 22 36.66 -15.74 -22.09
CA SER A 22 35.33 -16.04 -22.64
C SER A 22 34.79 -17.44 -22.27
N LEU A 23 35.66 -18.41 -21.99
CA LEU A 23 35.31 -19.72 -21.43
C LEU A 23 35.15 -19.72 -19.88
N LEU A 24 35.73 -18.74 -19.17
CA LEU A 24 35.62 -18.57 -17.71
C LEU A 24 34.45 -17.69 -17.26
N PHE A 25 33.83 -16.93 -18.16
CA PHE A 25 32.55 -16.27 -17.90
C PHE A 25 31.40 -17.29 -17.91
N ARG A 26 31.38 -18.18 -16.91
CA ARG A 26 30.10 -18.69 -16.41
C ARG A 26 29.33 -17.46 -15.98
N THR A 27 28.34 -17.05 -16.77
CA THR A 27 27.47 -15.91 -16.47
C THR A 27 27.02 -16.01 -15.02
N LEU A 28 27.26 -14.94 -14.25
CA LEU A 28 26.80 -14.86 -12.88
C LEU A 28 25.27 -15.04 -12.91
N LYS A 29 24.80 -16.23 -12.53
CA LYS A 29 23.36 -16.48 -12.40
C LYS A 29 22.87 -15.84 -11.10
N ILE A 30 22.38 -14.61 -11.20
CA ILE A 30 21.56 -13.99 -10.17
C ILE A 30 20.15 -14.54 -10.38
N SER A 31 19.55 -15.13 -9.34
CA SER A 31 18.14 -15.51 -9.41
C SER A 31 17.31 -14.24 -9.46
N THR A 32 16.55 -14.06 -10.52
CA THR A 32 15.74 -12.86 -10.75
C THR A 32 14.27 -13.20 -10.85
N ASP A 33 13.43 -12.26 -10.47
CA ASP A 33 12.01 -12.24 -10.79
C ASP A 33 11.72 -11.10 -11.75
N SER A 34 10.79 -11.31 -12.69
CA SER A 34 10.40 -10.27 -13.63
C SER A 34 9.28 -9.45 -13.03
N VAL A 35 9.55 -8.17 -12.78
CA VAL A 35 8.55 -7.22 -12.29
C VAL A 35 8.10 -6.37 -13.44
N GLU A 36 6.89 -6.65 -13.91
CA GLU A 36 6.23 -5.83 -14.91
C GLU A 36 5.74 -4.53 -14.27
N PHE A 37 6.16 -3.40 -14.84
CA PHE A 37 5.49 -2.13 -14.64
C PHE A 37 4.25 -2.13 -15.54
N ILE A 38 3.22 -2.84 -15.08
CA ILE A 38 2.00 -3.08 -15.85
C ILE A 38 1.32 -1.73 -16.18
N HIS A 39 1.34 -1.38 -17.47
CA HIS A 39 0.20 -0.78 -18.17
C HIS A 39 -0.57 -1.95 -18.76
N ASP A 40 -1.57 -2.46 -18.05
CA ASP A 40 -2.58 -3.27 -18.70
C ASP A 40 -3.46 -2.23 -19.41
N GLU A 41 -3.84 -2.43 -20.67
CA GLU A 41 -4.80 -1.54 -21.35
C GLU A 41 -6.16 -1.45 -20.60
N LYS A 42 -6.33 -2.20 -19.51
CA LYS A 42 -7.24 -1.83 -18.43
C LYS A 42 -6.84 -0.48 -17.86
N GLN A 43 -7.60 0.52 -18.28
CA GLN A 43 -7.91 1.73 -17.52
C GLN A 43 -7.65 1.49 -16.02
N LEU A 44 -6.71 2.27 -15.45
CA LEU A 44 -6.39 2.27 -14.02
C LEU A 44 -7.68 2.07 -13.23
N HIS A 45 -7.64 1.19 -12.22
CA HIS A 45 -8.83 0.98 -11.39
C HIS A 45 -9.32 2.36 -10.92
N PRO A 46 -10.62 2.71 -10.96
CA PRO A 46 -11.06 4.07 -10.66
C PRO A 46 -10.58 4.60 -9.30
N LEU A 47 -10.34 3.69 -8.34
CA LEU A 47 -9.67 4.02 -7.08
C LEU A 47 -8.28 4.63 -7.29
N ASP A 48 -7.44 4.06 -8.15
CA ASP A 48 -6.09 4.54 -8.42
C ASP A 48 -6.08 5.97 -9.00
N GLU A 49 -7.08 6.33 -9.81
CA GLU A 49 -7.26 7.70 -10.30
C GLU A 49 -7.61 8.66 -9.16
N ILE A 50 -8.54 8.27 -8.29
CA ILE A 50 -8.91 9.04 -7.09
C ILE A 50 -7.68 9.23 -6.18
N LEU A 51 -6.92 8.15 -5.91
CA LEU A 51 -5.73 8.23 -5.06
C LEU A 51 -4.67 9.16 -5.64
N PHE A 52 -4.48 9.14 -6.95
CA PHE A 52 -3.58 10.07 -7.63
C PHE A 52 -4.03 11.53 -7.47
N GLN A 53 -5.31 11.81 -7.68
CA GLN A 53 -5.83 13.18 -7.63
C GLN A 53 -5.89 13.75 -6.20
N TYR A 54 -6.18 12.91 -5.20
CA TYR A 54 -6.44 13.32 -3.83
C TYR A 54 -5.32 12.93 -2.83
N ASN A 55 -4.13 12.59 -3.32
CA ASN A 55 -3.03 12.12 -2.48
C ASN A 55 -2.68 13.09 -1.34
N ASN A 56 -2.67 14.38 -1.62
CA ASN A 56 -2.37 15.44 -0.65
C ASN A 56 -3.33 15.43 0.54
N PHE A 57 -4.57 14.95 0.35
CA PHE A 57 -5.54 14.77 1.42
C PHE A 57 -5.29 13.51 2.23
N ILE A 58 -4.87 12.40 1.60
CA ILE A 58 -4.53 11.12 2.25
C ILE A 58 -3.48 11.34 3.34
N HIS A 59 -2.43 12.11 3.06
CA HIS A 59 -1.37 12.42 4.03
C HIS A 59 -1.85 13.14 5.28
N LYS A 60 -2.92 13.93 5.16
CA LYS A 60 -3.47 14.73 6.26
C LYS A 60 -4.52 13.96 7.07
N HIS A 61 -4.94 12.77 6.63
CA HIS A 61 -6.06 12.03 7.22
C HIS A 61 -5.66 10.58 7.54
N PRO A 62 -5.13 10.33 8.76
CA PRO A 62 -4.60 9.01 9.16
C PRO A 62 -5.59 7.85 9.01
N PHE A 63 -6.89 8.11 9.16
CA PHE A 63 -7.91 7.07 9.00
C PHE A 63 -8.05 6.57 7.55
N ILE A 64 -7.84 7.45 6.55
CA ILE A 64 -7.84 7.06 5.13
C ILE A 64 -6.64 6.15 4.87
N LYS A 65 -5.44 6.54 5.31
CA LYS A 65 -4.23 5.69 5.21
C LYS A 65 -4.44 4.29 5.79
N LYS A 66 -4.98 4.23 7.01
CA LYS A 66 -5.29 2.96 7.67
C LYS A 66 -6.33 2.12 6.91
N SER A 67 -7.29 2.77 6.24
CA SER A 67 -8.30 2.08 5.44
C SER A 67 -7.74 1.53 4.13
N LEU A 68 -6.76 2.22 3.52
CA LEU A 68 -6.14 1.84 2.24
C LEU A 68 -5.21 0.63 2.30
N ILE A 69 -4.92 0.13 3.50
CA ILE A 69 -4.13 -1.11 3.70
C ILE A 69 -5.00 -2.28 4.13
N ILE A 70 -6.33 -2.12 4.18
CA ILE A 70 -7.25 -3.22 4.48
C ILE A 70 -7.40 -4.06 3.21
N PRO A 71 -6.89 -5.30 3.17
CA PRO A 71 -6.90 -6.12 1.97
C PRO A 71 -8.31 -6.55 1.59
N GLU A 72 -8.51 -6.86 0.31
CA GLU A 72 -9.74 -7.46 -0.18
C GLU A 72 -10.02 -8.78 0.58
N SER A 73 -11.24 -8.95 1.08
CA SER A 73 -11.67 -10.15 1.78
C SER A 73 -13.08 -10.56 1.37
N ALA A 74 -13.31 -11.88 1.28
CA ALA A 74 -14.63 -12.42 0.98
C ALA A 74 -15.53 -12.39 2.23
N PHE A 75 -16.76 -11.94 2.06
CA PHE A 75 -17.75 -11.86 3.12
C PHE A 75 -19.12 -12.36 2.62
N VAL A 76 -19.78 -13.21 3.40
CA VAL A 76 -21.05 -13.82 3.00
C VAL A 76 -22.20 -13.15 3.74
N ILE A 77 -23.16 -12.60 3.00
CA ILE A 77 -24.44 -12.14 3.54
C ILE A 77 -25.50 -13.21 3.31
N LYS A 78 -26.24 -13.52 4.37
CA LYS A 78 -27.45 -14.34 4.32
C LYS A 78 -28.52 -13.75 5.21
N ASN A 79 -29.71 -13.58 4.62
CA ASN A 79 -30.94 -13.16 5.27
C ASN A 79 -30.77 -11.91 6.16
N LYS A 80 -30.18 -10.85 5.61
CA LYS A 80 -30.00 -9.58 6.31
C LYS A 80 -30.93 -8.52 5.76
N TYR A 81 -31.51 -7.74 6.67
CA TYR A 81 -32.30 -6.57 6.36
C TYR A 81 -31.70 -5.38 7.07
N ILE A 82 -31.63 -4.23 6.40
CA ILE A 82 -31.06 -3.01 6.97
C ILE A 82 -32.06 -1.88 6.79
N HIS A 83 -32.10 -0.95 7.74
CA HIS A 83 -32.88 0.27 7.56
C HIS A 83 -32.49 0.97 6.26
N GLN A 84 -33.49 1.42 5.50
CA GLN A 84 -33.28 2.17 4.26
C GLN A 84 -32.54 3.48 4.52
N CYS A 85 -32.76 4.05 5.70
CA CYS A 85 -32.28 5.34 6.16
C CYS A 85 -31.55 5.20 7.49
N GLU A 86 -30.86 6.25 7.91
CA GLU A 86 -30.52 6.47 9.31
C GLU A 86 -31.79 6.59 10.16
N VAL A 87 -31.69 6.18 11.43
CA VAL A 87 -32.78 6.35 12.40
C VAL A 87 -33.07 7.84 12.54
N SER A 88 -34.33 8.23 12.38
CA SER A 88 -34.74 9.63 12.46
C SER A 88 -34.85 10.14 13.90
N GLN A 89 -34.72 11.46 14.08
CA GLN A 89 -34.89 12.10 15.39
C GLN A 89 -36.27 11.79 16.00
N LYS A 90 -37.32 11.70 15.17
CA LYS A 90 -38.67 11.32 15.62
C LYS A 90 -38.69 9.92 16.23
N GLU A 91 -38.14 8.95 15.52
CA GLU A 91 -38.12 7.56 15.97
C GLU A 91 -37.30 7.40 17.25
N PHE A 92 -36.16 8.09 17.34
CA PHE A 92 -35.35 8.07 18.55
C PHE A 92 -36.06 8.73 19.75
N ASN A 93 -36.75 9.86 19.54
CA ASN A 93 -37.53 10.53 20.58
C ASN A 93 -38.66 9.63 21.13
N LEU A 94 -39.33 8.88 20.26
CA LEU A 94 -40.35 7.91 20.68
C LEU A 94 -39.75 6.80 21.54
N TYR A 95 -38.55 6.30 21.19
CA TYR A 95 -37.82 5.34 22.03
C TYR A 95 -37.49 5.92 23.42
N LEU A 96 -37.01 7.16 23.50
CA LEU A 96 -36.69 7.80 24.79
C LEU A 96 -37.89 7.84 25.74
N ASN A 97 -39.09 8.11 25.21
CA ASN A 97 -40.33 8.13 25.99
C ASN A 97 -40.71 6.76 26.56
N SER A 98 -40.28 5.67 25.93
CA SER A 98 -40.62 4.31 26.33
C SER A 98 -39.57 3.63 27.21
N TYR A 99 -38.30 4.05 27.13
CA TYR A 99 -37.18 3.30 27.74
C TYR A 99 -36.34 4.09 28.76
N ASN A 100 -36.73 5.31 29.12
CA ASN A 100 -36.05 6.16 30.12
C ASN A 100 -34.53 6.29 29.89
N ASP A 101 -34.11 6.42 28.64
CA ASP A 101 -32.72 6.63 28.25
C ASP A 101 -32.38 8.13 28.23
N THR A 102 -31.09 8.48 28.24
CA THR A 102 -30.66 9.88 28.21
C THR A 102 -30.96 10.52 26.86
N LYS A 103 -31.41 11.79 26.89
CA LYS A 103 -31.62 12.55 25.66
C LYS A 103 -30.32 12.71 24.89
N SER A 104 -30.42 12.72 23.55
CA SER A 104 -29.32 13.10 22.67
C SER A 104 -28.78 14.48 23.08
N THR A 105 -27.46 14.69 22.99
CA THR A 105 -26.85 16.01 23.22
C THR A 105 -27.31 17.06 22.21
N THR A 106 -27.87 16.62 21.08
CA THR A 106 -28.42 17.51 20.06
C THR A 106 -29.93 17.68 20.19
N PHE A 107 -30.59 17.13 21.21
CA PHE A 107 -32.04 17.21 21.38
C PHE A 107 -32.58 18.66 21.41
N ASN A 108 -31.84 19.59 22.04
CA ASN A 108 -32.20 21.01 22.11
C ASN A 108 -31.56 21.84 20.98
N HIS A 109 -30.81 21.21 20.09
CA HIS A 109 -30.09 21.91 19.03
C HIS A 109 -31.04 22.22 17.88
N ARG A 110 -31.20 23.50 17.53
CA ARG A 110 -32.12 24.01 16.50
C ARG A 110 -32.01 23.28 15.15
N ILE A 111 -30.83 22.75 14.87
CA ILE A 111 -30.38 22.08 13.65
C ILE A 111 -30.68 20.56 13.67
N SER A 112 -30.69 19.92 14.85
CA SER A 112 -31.03 18.50 15.03
C SER A 112 -32.50 18.28 15.41
N GLY A 113 -33.31 19.34 15.39
CA GLY A 113 -34.74 19.34 15.75
C GLY A 113 -35.69 18.97 14.60
N GLN A 114 -35.18 18.65 13.40
CA GLN A 114 -36.03 18.13 12.34
C GLN A 114 -36.36 16.67 12.62
N LEU A 115 -37.63 16.42 12.94
CA LEU A 115 -38.16 15.09 13.26
C LEU A 115 -37.80 14.02 12.20
N ASN A 116 -37.67 14.39 10.93
CA ASN A 116 -37.38 13.47 9.83
C ASN A 116 -35.89 13.42 9.43
N SER A 117 -35.02 14.21 10.07
CA SER A 117 -33.56 14.13 9.87
C SER A 117 -32.94 13.04 10.75
N PRO A 118 -31.73 12.56 10.45
CA PRO A 118 -31.03 11.59 11.27
C PRO A 118 -30.93 12.01 12.73
N ALA A 119 -31.16 11.07 13.63
CA ALA A 119 -30.89 11.24 15.05
C ALA A 119 -29.37 11.29 15.26
N THR A 120 -28.87 12.42 15.75
CA THR A 120 -27.45 12.64 16.05
C THR A 120 -27.22 12.87 17.53
N GLY A 121 -25.98 13.06 17.98
CA GLY A 121 -25.68 13.36 19.39
C GLY A 121 -25.87 12.18 20.34
N ILE A 122 -25.75 10.97 19.79
CA ILE A 122 -26.03 9.68 20.43
C ILE A 122 -24.72 8.90 20.48
N ASP A 123 -24.39 8.35 21.65
CA ASP A 123 -23.21 7.50 21.80
C ASP A 123 -23.46 6.07 21.28
N PHE A 124 -22.38 5.28 21.21
CA PHE A 124 -22.42 3.93 20.65
C PHE A 124 -23.36 2.99 21.43
N GLU A 125 -23.39 3.08 22.76
CA GLU A 125 -24.22 2.19 23.59
C GLU A 125 -25.70 2.57 23.55
N GLN A 126 -26.03 3.86 23.42
CA GLN A 126 -27.39 4.32 23.14
C GLN A 126 -27.89 3.80 21.78
N ALA A 127 -27.07 3.91 20.73
CA ALA A 127 -27.41 3.43 19.41
C ALA A 127 -27.64 1.90 19.40
N LYS A 128 -26.80 1.14 20.10
CA LYS A 128 -27.00 -0.31 20.31
C LYS A 128 -28.31 -0.62 21.01
N ARG A 129 -28.58 0.03 22.15
CA ARG A 129 -29.82 -0.19 22.92
C ARG A 129 -31.06 0.13 22.10
N TYR A 130 -31.03 1.22 21.32
CA TYR A 130 -32.10 1.53 20.38
C TYR A 130 -32.32 0.37 19.41
N CYS A 131 -31.29 -0.09 18.68
CA CYS A 131 -31.47 -1.16 17.69
C CYS A 131 -31.96 -2.47 18.33
N SER A 132 -31.45 -2.81 19.52
CA SER A 132 -31.93 -3.97 20.29
C SER A 132 -33.41 -3.85 20.66
N SER A 133 -33.88 -2.66 21.03
CA SER A 133 -35.31 -2.42 21.34
C SER A 133 -36.24 -2.59 20.13
N ARG A 134 -35.68 -2.53 18.91
CA ARG A 134 -36.39 -2.78 17.64
C ARG A 134 -36.24 -4.23 17.16
N GLY A 135 -35.61 -5.09 17.96
CA GLY A 135 -35.33 -6.49 17.57
C GLY A 135 -34.19 -6.64 16.57
N GLY A 136 -33.37 -5.59 16.39
CA GLY A 136 -32.18 -5.59 15.55
C GLY A 136 -30.91 -5.33 16.34
N ARG A 137 -29.88 -4.87 15.65
CA ARG A 137 -28.59 -4.45 16.23
C ARG A 137 -27.92 -3.41 15.33
N LEU A 138 -26.83 -2.81 15.80
CA LEU A 138 -25.95 -2.07 14.90
C LEU A 138 -25.33 -3.03 13.85
N PRO A 139 -25.14 -2.58 12.60
CA PRO A 139 -24.41 -3.34 11.61
C PRO A 139 -22.95 -3.51 12.02
N THR A 140 -22.37 -4.65 11.65
CA THR A 140 -20.91 -4.77 11.61
C THR A 140 -20.36 -3.88 10.49
N ALA A 141 -19.08 -3.50 10.59
CA ALA A 141 -18.40 -2.76 9.54
C ALA A 141 -18.50 -3.46 8.17
N SER A 142 -18.43 -4.79 8.16
CA SER A 142 -18.54 -5.62 6.96
C SER A 142 -19.96 -5.65 6.39
N GLU A 143 -20.99 -5.74 7.24
CA GLU A 143 -22.39 -5.70 6.78
C GLU A 143 -22.77 -4.32 6.22
N TRP A 144 -22.32 -3.24 6.87
CA TRP A 144 -22.52 -1.88 6.37
C TRP A 144 -21.86 -1.69 5.01
N GLU A 145 -20.63 -2.16 4.85
CA GLU A 145 -19.93 -2.09 3.57
C GLU A 145 -20.61 -2.95 2.50
N ALA A 146 -21.02 -4.17 2.81
CA ALA A 146 -21.75 -5.01 1.87
C ALA A 146 -23.06 -4.34 1.40
N ALA A 147 -23.78 -3.70 2.32
CA ALA A 147 -24.98 -2.93 2.03
C ALA A 147 -24.70 -1.75 1.08
N ALA A 148 -23.62 -1.01 1.30
CA ALA A 148 -23.22 0.12 0.48
C ALA A 148 -22.69 -0.30 -0.90
N LYS A 149 -21.79 -1.27 -0.91
CA LYS A 149 -21.01 -1.72 -2.08
C LYS A 149 -21.84 -2.53 -3.07
N GLY A 150 -22.81 -3.30 -2.57
CA GLY A 150 -23.63 -4.18 -3.37
C GLY A 150 -22.82 -5.31 -4.05
N LEU A 151 -23.51 -6.15 -4.82
CA LEU A 151 -22.88 -7.26 -5.56
C LEU A 151 -22.02 -6.80 -6.75
N LYS A 152 -22.11 -5.52 -7.12
CA LYS A 152 -21.32 -4.91 -8.20
C LYS A 152 -19.94 -4.42 -7.76
N ASN A 153 -19.57 -4.61 -6.49
CA ASN A 153 -18.27 -4.22 -5.95
C ASN A 153 -17.99 -2.70 -6.03
N ASN A 154 -19.02 -1.85 -5.96
CA ASN A 154 -18.89 -0.42 -6.19
C ASN A 154 -17.93 0.28 -5.20
N LEU A 155 -17.24 1.33 -5.64
CA LEU A 155 -16.41 2.18 -4.77
C LEU A 155 -17.24 3.08 -3.84
N TYR A 156 -18.33 3.62 -4.37
CA TYR A 156 -19.33 4.42 -3.66
C TYR A 156 -20.67 3.68 -3.63
N PRO A 157 -21.64 4.08 -2.79
CA PRO A 157 -22.96 3.45 -2.77
C PRO A 157 -23.66 3.41 -4.15
N TRP A 158 -23.42 4.45 -4.95
CA TRP A 158 -24.05 4.66 -6.25
C TRP A 158 -23.22 4.18 -7.47
N GLY A 159 -21.94 3.81 -7.29
CA GLY A 159 -21.10 3.39 -8.42
C GLY A 159 -19.61 3.65 -8.22
N ASN A 160 -18.87 3.71 -9.33
CA ASN A 160 -17.41 3.92 -9.32
C ASN A 160 -16.98 5.35 -9.64
N THR A 161 -17.92 6.20 -10.05
CA THR A 161 -17.67 7.63 -10.33
C THR A 161 -18.32 8.45 -9.22
N PHE A 162 -17.53 9.36 -8.63
CA PHE A 162 -18.05 10.25 -7.60
C PHE A 162 -19.07 11.24 -8.20
N ILE A 163 -20.17 11.50 -7.50
CA ILE A 163 -21.21 12.46 -7.91
C ILE A 163 -21.07 13.69 -7.01
N TYR A 164 -20.64 14.82 -7.57
CA TYR A 164 -20.34 16.04 -6.81
C TYR A 164 -21.55 16.96 -6.60
N ASP A 165 -22.50 16.98 -7.54
CA ASP A 165 -23.56 18.01 -7.61
C ASP A 165 -24.51 18.04 -6.40
N ASP A 166 -24.42 17.05 -5.50
CA ASP A 166 -25.19 16.97 -4.26
C ASP A 166 -24.40 17.34 -2.99
N PHE A 167 -23.16 17.81 -3.13
CA PHE A 167 -22.29 18.25 -2.03
C PHE A 167 -22.22 19.79 -1.92
N PRO A 168 -22.35 20.39 -0.72
CA PRO A 168 -22.46 19.75 0.59
C PRO A 168 -23.80 19.04 0.81
N TYR A 169 -23.73 17.84 1.40
CA TYR A 169 -24.89 17.02 1.79
C TYR A 169 -25.63 17.61 3.01
N LEU A 170 -25.68 18.93 3.08
CA LEU A 170 -26.37 19.71 4.09
C LEU A 170 -27.52 20.46 3.42
N ASP A 171 -28.59 20.65 4.16
CA ASP A 171 -29.61 21.63 3.82
C ASP A 171 -28.94 23.02 3.78
N PRO A 172 -28.92 23.72 2.64
CA PRO A 172 -28.20 24.97 2.50
C PRO A 172 -28.82 26.12 3.30
N LEU A 173 -30.11 26.03 3.64
CA LEU A 173 -30.81 27.06 4.43
C LEU A 173 -30.58 26.86 5.91
N LEU A 174 -30.52 25.61 6.36
CA LEU A 174 -30.46 25.26 7.77
C LEU A 174 -29.08 24.82 8.24
N ASN A 175 -28.14 24.64 7.31
CA ASN A 175 -26.80 24.14 7.55
C ASN A 175 -26.81 22.83 8.38
N THR A 176 -27.70 21.90 8.01
CA THR A 176 -28.01 20.67 8.75
C THR A 176 -28.14 19.44 7.85
N THR A 177 -28.19 18.26 8.45
CA THR A 177 -28.51 16.98 7.81
C THR A 177 -29.89 16.99 7.16
N LYS A 178 -29.99 16.45 5.95
CA LYS A 178 -31.25 16.36 5.20
C LYS A 178 -32.10 15.21 5.74
N SER A 179 -33.41 15.29 5.49
CA SER A 179 -34.31 14.15 5.71
C SER A 179 -33.91 12.98 4.81
N CYS A 180 -34.20 11.74 5.23
CA CYS A 180 -33.82 10.56 4.45
C CYS A 180 -34.30 10.62 3.00
N ALA A 181 -33.47 10.11 2.08
CA ALA A 181 -33.79 9.95 0.66
C ALA A 181 -34.16 11.28 -0.02
N LYS A 182 -33.68 12.40 0.52
CA LYS A 182 -33.81 13.72 -0.14
C LYS A 182 -32.98 13.78 -1.43
N ILE A 183 -31.86 13.07 -1.44
CA ILE A 183 -30.97 12.87 -2.58
C ILE A 183 -31.03 11.38 -2.94
N THR A 184 -31.65 11.04 -4.06
CA THR A 184 -31.98 9.64 -4.43
C THR A 184 -31.05 9.06 -5.48
N ASN A 185 -30.36 9.90 -6.25
CA ASN A 185 -29.34 9.51 -7.24
C ASN A 185 -28.06 8.94 -6.60
N THR A 186 -27.83 9.17 -5.31
CA THR A 186 -26.74 8.58 -4.52
C THR A 186 -27.15 7.31 -3.78
N ALA A 187 -28.36 6.79 -4.01
CA ALA A 187 -28.82 5.55 -3.40
C ALA A 187 -28.09 4.32 -3.97
N THR A 188 -28.05 3.26 -3.16
CA THR A 188 -27.67 1.93 -3.67
C THR A 188 -28.74 1.37 -4.60
N THR A 189 -28.38 0.37 -5.42
CA THR A 189 -29.34 -0.37 -6.27
C THR A 189 -30.48 -1.01 -5.45
N ASN A 190 -30.26 -1.25 -4.15
CA ASN A 190 -31.23 -1.83 -3.24
C ASN A 190 -32.00 -0.77 -2.42
N GLN A 191 -32.00 0.50 -2.85
CA GLN A 191 -32.74 1.58 -2.22
C GLN A 191 -32.36 1.76 -0.74
N ILE A 192 -31.07 1.65 -0.46
CA ILE A 192 -30.47 2.06 0.81
C ILE A 192 -29.86 3.43 0.56
N TYR A 193 -30.36 4.43 1.28
CA TYR A 193 -30.09 5.84 1.04
C TYR A 193 -29.03 6.36 1.99
N ASP A 194 -28.44 7.50 1.59
CA ASP A 194 -27.61 8.36 2.44
C ASP A 194 -26.28 7.74 2.94
N LEU A 195 -25.95 6.50 2.57
CA LEU A 195 -24.70 5.81 3.00
C LEU A 195 -23.40 6.56 2.60
N GLY A 196 -23.46 7.38 1.56
CA GLY A 196 -22.33 8.18 1.07
C GLY A 196 -22.43 9.66 1.41
N GLY A 197 -23.23 10.03 2.42
CA GLY A 197 -23.45 11.43 2.79
C GLY A 197 -24.12 11.60 4.14
N ASN A 198 -24.70 12.78 4.36
CA ASN A 198 -25.51 13.14 5.52
C ASN A 198 -24.77 13.05 6.86
N VAL A 199 -24.85 11.91 7.56
CA VAL A 199 -24.13 11.64 8.80
C VAL A 199 -23.28 10.39 8.66
N SER A 200 -22.15 10.38 9.35
CA SER A 200 -21.41 9.13 9.53
C SER A 200 -22.19 8.22 10.46
N GLU A 201 -21.97 6.92 10.37
CA GLU A 201 -22.82 5.95 11.05
C GLU A 201 -22.04 5.03 11.97
N TRP A 202 -22.55 4.83 13.18
CA TRP A 202 -22.04 3.83 14.11
C TRP A 202 -22.10 2.41 13.53
N VAL A 203 -20.97 1.70 13.61
CA VAL A 203 -20.84 0.27 13.27
C VAL A 203 -20.03 -0.46 14.33
N VAL A 204 -20.13 -1.79 14.33
CA VAL A 204 -19.28 -2.67 15.16
C VAL A 204 -18.10 -3.18 14.34
N LEU A 205 -16.87 -2.94 14.81
CA LEU A 205 -15.64 -3.49 14.24
C LEU A 205 -14.89 -4.27 15.33
N ASN A 206 -14.78 -5.60 15.20
CA ASN A 206 -14.09 -6.46 16.16
C ASN A 206 -14.51 -6.19 17.61
N ASN A 207 -15.83 -6.13 17.87
CA ASN A 207 -16.45 -5.78 19.16
C ASN A 207 -16.12 -4.38 19.69
N LYS A 208 -15.55 -3.48 18.87
CA LYS A 208 -15.29 -2.08 19.20
C LYS A 208 -16.19 -1.15 18.39
N ALA A 209 -16.40 0.05 18.92
CA ALA A 209 -17.09 1.11 18.23
C ALA A 209 -16.23 1.65 17.08
N ALA A 210 -16.84 1.83 15.91
CA ALA A 210 -16.27 2.47 14.76
C ALA A 210 -17.35 3.23 14.00
N ILE A 211 -16.96 4.05 13.02
CA ILE A 211 -17.89 4.75 12.13
C ILE A 211 -17.52 4.50 10.66
N LYS A 212 -18.55 4.37 9.81
CA LYS A 212 -18.45 4.30 8.35
C LYS A 212 -19.30 5.39 7.69
N GLY A 213 -19.07 5.57 6.39
CA GLY A 213 -19.70 6.63 5.59
C GLY A 213 -19.15 8.02 5.94
N PRO A 214 -19.25 8.99 5.01
CA PRO A 214 -18.84 10.36 5.24
C PRO A 214 -19.90 11.11 6.05
N ASN A 215 -19.77 12.43 6.21
CA ASN A 215 -20.86 13.30 6.67
C ASN A 215 -20.83 14.61 5.91
N GLY A 216 -21.90 15.41 5.99
CA GLY A 216 -22.04 16.67 5.24
C GLY A 216 -20.98 17.74 5.53
N PHE A 217 -20.10 17.55 6.54
CA PHE A 217 -19.01 18.46 6.89
C PHE A 217 -17.61 17.90 6.58
N ASP A 218 -17.52 16.70 6.00
CA ASP A 218 -16.22 16.13 5.63
C ASP A 218 -15.60 16.96 4.49
N LYS A 219 -14.34 17.38 4.66
CA LYS A 219 -13.63 18.27 3.72
C LYS A 219 -13.22 17.58 2.41
N ASP A 220 -13.27 16.26 2.38
CA ASP A 220 -13.00 15.46 1.20
C ASP A 220 -14.00 14.31 1.11
N PRO A 221 -15.11 14.54 0.42
CA PRO A 221 -16.11 13.51 0.22
C PRO A 221 -15.63 12.44 -0.77
N TYR A 222 -14.62 12.70 -1.62
CA TYR A 222 -14.12 11.72 -2.59
C TYR A 222 -13.46 10.52 -1.89
N LEU A 223 -12.63 10.77 -0.89
CA LEU A 223 -11.99 9.69 -0.12
C LEU A 223 -12.88 9.19 1.01
N SER A 224 -13.58 10.07 1.74
CA SER A 224 -14.39 9.65 2.89
C SER A 224 -15.67 8.88 2.51
N ALA A 225 -16.17 9.05 1.29
CA ALA A 225 -17.34 8.29 0.81
C ALA A 225 -17.00 6.89 0.27
N LEU A 226 -15.71 6.52 0.15
CA LEU A 226 -15.35 5.17 -0.30
C LEU A 226 -15.88 4.15 0.71
N ASN A 227 -16.58 3.13 0.20
CA ASN A 227 -17.32 2.15 1.00
C ASN A 227 -16.43 1.41 2.02
N PHE A 228 -15.15 1.21 1.72
CA PHE A 228 -14.20 0.51 2.59
C PHE A 228 -13.64 1.40 3.72
N THR A 229 -13.84 2.71 3.66
CA THR A 229 -13.28 3.61 4.68
C THR A 229 -13.87 3.37 6.05
N ILE A 230 -13.03 3.42 7.07
CA ILE A 230 -13.44 3.21 8.45
C ILE A 230 -12.65 4.09 9.41
N ARG A 231 -13.34 4.57 10.44
CA ARG A 231 -12.77 5.43 11.48
C ARG A 231 -13.02 4.81 12.85
N LEU A 232 -11.94 4.56 13.59
CA LEU A 232 -12.02 4.24 15.01
C LEU A 232 -12.29 5.51 15.80
N ILE A 233 -13.23 5.46 16.73
CA ILE A 233 -13.62 6.60 17.55
C ILE A 233 -14.01 6.14 18.95
N ASP A 234 -13.90 7.03 19.93
CA ASP A 234 -14.34 6.77 21.30
C ASP A 234 -15.83 6.40 21.33
N PRO A 235 -16.22 5.25 21.93
CA PRO A 235 -17.63 4.84 22.03
C PRO A 235 -18.52 5.86 22.74
N ASN A 236 -17.96 6.70 23.62
CA ASN A 236 -18.70 7.74 24.35
C ASN A 236 -18.88 9.04 23.54
N LYS A 237 -18.33 9.11 22.32
CA LYS A 237 -18.42 10.31 21.49
C LYS A 237 -19.89 10.60 21.17
N LYS A 238 -20.33 11.83 21.45
CA LYS A 238 -21.61 12.36 20.98
C LYS A 238 -21.34 13.49 20.00
N SER A 239 -21.84 13.38 18.77
CA SER A 239 -21.60 14.36 17.72
C SER A 239 -22.85 14.59 16.88
N ASN A 240 -23.05 15.85 16.46
CA ASN A 240 -24.09 16.25 15.51
C ASN A 240 -23.82 15.81 14.06
N ARG A 241 -22.74 15.07 13.81
CA ARG A 241 -22.35 14.53 12.49
C ARG A 241 -22.39 13.01 12.44
N LEU A 242 -22.85 12.39 13.53
CA LEU A 242 -22.79 10.96 13.76
C LEU A 242 -24.18 10.47 14.16
N GLY A 243 -24.75 9.64 13.30
CA GLY A 243 -26.00 8.92 13.52
C GLY A 243 -25.75 7.42 13.45
N PHE A 244 -26.79 6.68 13.09
CA PHE A 244 -26.74 5.22 12.98
C PHE A 244 -27.96 4.70 12.24
N ARG A 245 -27.85 3.45 11.80
CA ARG A 245 -28.96 2.65 11.27
C ARG A 245 -28.91 1.25 11.87
N CYS A 246 -30.04 0.54 11.88
CA CYS A 246 -30.11 -0.81 12.40
C CYS A 246 -30.09 -1.85 11.28
N ILE A 247 -29.55 -3.02 11.61
CA ILE A 247 -29.62 -4.24 10.81
C ILE A 247 -30.38 -5.32 11.59
N PHE A 248 -31.03 -6.21 10.86
CA PHE A 248 -31.91 -7.25 11.38
C PHE A 248 -31.59 -8.58 10.73
N ASP A 249 -31.49 -9.62 11.56
CA ASP A 249 -31.22 -11.00 11.14
C ASP A 249 -32.50 -11.75 10.70
N LEU A 250 -33.66 -11.19 11.04
CA LEU A 250 -35.00 -11.63 10.66
C LEU A 250 -35.78 -10.43 10.14
N PHE A 251 -36.81 -10.67 9.33
CA PHE A 251 -37.65 -9.58 8.80
C PHE A 251 -38.39 -8.85 9.95
N PRO A 252 -38.09 -7.57 10.23
CA PRO A 252 -38.80 -6.80 11.23
C PRO A 252 -40.15 -6.30 10.70
N LYS A 253 -41.22 -6.45 11.48
CA LYS A 253 -42.54 -5.87 11.15
C LYS A 253 -42.57 -4.38 11.52
N GLY A 254 -43.07 -3.54 10.62
CA GLY A 254 -43.29 -2.11 10.88
C GLY A 254 -42.07 -1.21 10.74
N GLU A 255 -40.96 -1.73 10.21
CA GLU A 255 -39.75 -0.97 9.91
C GLU A 255 -39.64 -0.65 8.41
N LYS A 256 -39.04 0.50 8.07
CA LYS A 256 -38.66 0.82 6.68
C LYS A 256 -37.27 0.24 6.38
N ILE A 257 -37.26 -0.93 5.74
CA ILE A 257 -36.05 -1.72 5.52
C ILE A 257 -35.87 -2.12 4.06
N SER A 258 -34.62 -2.36 3.69
CA SER A 258 -34.22 -3.02 2.45
C SER A 258 -33.57 -4.36 2.77
N LYS A 259 -33.84 -5.36 1.93
CA LYS A 259 -33.10 -6.63 1.96
C LYS A 259 -31.72 -6.40 1.35
N ILE A 260 -30.67 -6.77 2.07
CA ILE A 260 -29.33 -6.90 1.49
C ILE A 260 -29.34 -8.21 0.70
N PRO A 261 -29.02 -8.21 -0.61
CA PRO A 261 -28.99 -9.44 -1.40
C PRO A 261 -28.14 -10.54 -0.74
N ASP A 262 -28.64 -11.76 -0.79
CA ASP A 262 -27.86 -12.91 -0.32
C ASP A 262 -26.73 -13.16 -1.34
N GLY A 263 -25.51 -13.37 -0.86
CA GLY A 263 -24.38 -13.58 -1.76
C GLY A 263 -23.02 -13.42 -1.11
N ASN A 264 -22.00 -13.58 -1.96
CA ASN A 264 -20.61 -13.37 -1.62
C ASN A 264 -20.20 -11.96 -2.05
N TYR A 265 -19.71 -11.20 -1.09
CA TYR A 265 -19.24 -9.83 -1.25
C TYR A 265 -17.72 -9.81 -1.14
N THR A 266 -17.09 -8.91 -1.88
CA THR A 266 -15.68 -8.55 -1.74
C THR A 266 -15.61 -7.21 -1.02
N LEU A 267 -15.00 -7.19 0.17
CA LEU A 267 -14.89 -6.02 1.03
C LEU A 267 -13.44 -5.58 1.16
N GLY A 268 -13.20 -4.33 1.51
CA GLY A 268 -11.87 -3.73 1.60
C GLY A 268 -11.43 -3.07 0.29
N VAL A 269 -10.12 -2.85 0.19
CA VAL A 269 -9.52 -2.27 -1.01
C VAL A 269 -9.55 -3.29 -2.15
N PRO A 270 -10.08 -2.94 -3.35
CA PRO A 270 -10.07 -3.82 -4.51
C PRO A 270 -8.66 -4.32 -4.84
N LYS A 271 -8.52 -5.64 -5.03
CA LYS A 271 -7.21 -6.29 -5.27
C LYS A 271 -6.49 -5.84 -6.55
N ASP A 272 -7.22 -5.24 -7.47
CA ASP A 272 -6.76 -4.71 -8.74
C ASP A 272 -6.36 -3.22 -8.67
N SER A 273 -6.55 -2.56 -7.52
CA SER A 273 -5.92 -1.26 -7.25
C SER A 273 -4.41 -1.44 -7.09
N ASN A 274 -3.65 -0.75 -7.93
CA ASN A 274 -2.20 -0.78 -7.88
C ASN A 274 -1.61 0.22 -6.88
N PHE A 275 -2.35 1.26 -6.51
CA PHE A 275 -1.83 2.41 -5.79
C PHE A 275 -2.35 2.57 -4.36
N ALA A 276 -3.34 1.80 -3.91
CA ALA A 276 -3.89 1.94 -2.55
C ALA A 276 -2.84 1.79 -1.45
N THR A 277 -2.08 0.69 -1.47
CA THR A 277 -1.01 0.48 -0.49
C THR A 277 0.08 1.56 -0.61
N ALA A 278 0.40 1.96 -1.85
CA ALA A 278 1.38 3.02 -2.13
C ALA A 278 0.94 4.36 -1.53
N ALA A 279 -0.30 4.78 -1.77
CA ALA A 279 -0.86 6.03 -1.29
C ALA A 279 -0.96 6.09 0.25
N SER A 280 -1.14 4.94 0.89
CA SER A 280 -1.07 4.85 2.36
C SER A 280 0.35 5.03 2.89
N LEU A 281 1.28 4.24 2.33
CA LEU A 281 2.59 4.03 2.94
C LEU A 281 3.64 5.04 2.48
N LEU A 282 3.55 5.56 1.27
CA LEU A 282 4.53 6.50 0.73
C LEU A 282 4.31 7.92 1.25
N ASN A 283 5.30 8.79 1.05
CA ASN A 283 5.17 10.24 1.11
C ASN A 283 4.67 10.77 -0.26
N GLU A 284 4.31 12.05 -0.31
CA GLU A 284 3.66 12.64 -1.49
C GLU A 284 4.55 12.58 -2.73
N ASP A 285 5.81 12.99 -2.61
CA ASP A 285 6.77 13.03 -3.70
C ASP A 285 7.09 11.64 -4.25
N ALA A 286 7.36 10.67 -3.37
CA ALA A 286 7.66 9.29 -3.74
C ALA A 286 6.45 8.63 -4.42
N PHE A 287 5.25 8.87 -3.92
CA PHE A 287 4.02 8.38 -4.53
C PHE A 287 3.85 8.94 -5.95
N TYR A 288 3.95 10.26 -6.13
CA TYR A 288 3.84 10.88 -7.46
C TYR A 288 4.94 10.42 -8.41
N SER A 289 6.18 10.27 -7.93
CA SER A 289 7.31 9.79 -8.73
C SER A 289 7.05 8.37 -9.26
N ILE A 290 6.59 7.46 -8.40
CA ILE A 290 6.23 6.08 -8.79
C ILE A 290 5.05 6.08 -9.77
N VAL A 291 3.95 6.78 -9.44
CA VAL A 291 2.77 6.79 -10.32
C VAL A 291 3.10 7.40 -11.69
N ARG A 292 3.90 8.47 -11.73
CA ARG A 292 4.36 9.09 -12.98
C ARG A 292 5.23 8.13 -13.78
N LYS A 293 6.15 7.39 -13.13
CA LYS A 293 7.00 6.39 -13.78
C LYS A 293 6.15 5.28 -14.41
N ILE A 294 5.11 4.82 -13.70
CA ILE A 294 4.17 3.81 -14.20
C ILE A 294 3.30 4.35 -15.34
N ARG A 295 2.81 5.59 -15.25
CA ARG A 295 1.97 6.18 -16.30
C ARG A 295 2.75 6.52 -17.58
N ASN A 296 4.02 6.90 -17.45
CA ASN A 296 4.88 7.31 -18.58
C ASN A 296 5.60 6.15 -19.28
N THR A 297 5.57 4.95 -18.72
CA THR A 297 6.16 3.76 -19.35
C THR A 297 5.24 3.31 -20.49
N LYS A 298 5.55 3.79 -21.71
CA LYS A 298 4.78 3.55 -22.94
C LYS A 298 5.00 2.18 -23.60
N SER A 299 5.71 1.27 -22.95
CA SER A 299 5.83 -0.14 -23.34
C SER A 299 5.81 -0.99 -22.07
N ASN A 300 5.57 -2.30 -22.21
CA ASN A 300 5.79 -3.29 -21.17
C ASN A 300 7.27 -3.27 -20.75
N SER A 301 7.68 -2.25 -19.99
CA SER A 301 8.97 -2.23 -19.33
C SER A 301 8.83 -3.13 -18.13
N SER A 302 9.55 -4.23 -18.14
CA SER A 302 9.77 -5.06 -16.97
C SER A 302 11.23 -4.95 -16.58
N ILE A 303 11.47 -4.95 -15.28
CA ILE A 303 12.82 -5.11 -14.76
C ILE A 303 12.95 -6.53 -14.22
N ASN A 304 14.08 -7.17 -14.48
CA ASN A 304 14.45 -8.36 -13.75
C ASN A 304 15.15 -7.92 -12.48
N VAL A 305 14.57 -8.24 -11.32
CA VAL A 305 15.12 -7.88 -10.02
C VAL A 305 15.69 -9.11 -9.33
N GLY A 306 16.85 -8.98 -8.69
CA GLY A 306 17.36 -10.03 -7.81
C GLY A 306 16.34 -10.38 -6.73
N ILE A 307 16.00 -11.68 -6.62
CA ILE A 307 15.06 -12.19 -5.62
C ILE A 307 15.55 -11.84 -4.19
N HIS A 308 16.86 -11.94 -3.98
CA HIS A 308 17.55 -11.61 -2.74
C HIS A 308 18.64 -10.56 -2.98
N GLU A 309 19.16 -10.03 -1.89
CA GLU A 309 20.37 -9.22 -1.89
C GLU A 309 21.58 -10.00 -2.42
N ILE A 310 22.59 -9.28 -2.93
CA ILE A 310 23.80 -9.92 -3.43
C ILE A 310 24.50 -10.68 -2.31
N THR A 311 24.81 -11.94 -2.56
CA THR A 311 25.47 -12.82 -1.59
C THR A 311 26.98 -12.62 -1.57
N VAL A 312 27.62 -13.00 -0.46
CA VAL A 312 29.08 -13.05 -0.33
C VAL A 312 29.70 -13.86 -1.48
N ALA A 313 29.16 -15.03 -1.84
CA ALA A 313 29.69 -15.85 -2.92
C ALA A 313 29.64 -15.15 -4.29
N GLN A 314 28.57 -14.40 -4.56
CA GLN A 314 28.44 -13.63 -5.80
C GLN A 314 29.44 -12.48 -5.82
N TYR A 315 29.56 -11.74 -4.72
CA TYR A 315 30.53 -10.64 -4.58
C TYR A 315 31.99 -11.12 -4.67
N ASN A 316 32.29 -12.32 -4.15
CA ASN A 316 33.62 -12.91 -4.25
C ASN A 316 34.03 -13.17 -5.71
N ARG A 317 33.09 -13.53 -6.59
CA ARG A 317 33.38 -13.68 -8.02
C ARG A 317 33.76 -12.36 -8.69
N PHE A 318 33.10 -11.27 -8.29
CA PHE A 318 33.47 -9.92 -8.73
C PHE A 318 34.89 -9.59 -8.32
N LEU A 319 35.25 -9.80 -7.04
CA LEU A 319 36.61 -9.54 -6.55
C LEU A 319 37.70 -10.42 -7.19
N MET A 320 37.33 -11.58 -7.72
CA MET A 320 38.26 -12.47 -8.43
C MET A 320 38.48 -12.08 -9.89
N ASP A 321 37.66 -11.20 -10.45
CA ASP A 321 37.82 -10.75 -11.83
C ASP A 321 38.91 -9.66 -11.91
N PRO A 322 40.06 -9.92 -12.58
CA PRO A 322 41.14 -8.94 -12.68
C PRO A 322 40.71 -7.67 -13.42
N LEU A 323 39.62 -7.72 -14.21
CA LEU A 323 39.13 -6.57 -14.97
C LEU A 323 38.61 -5.44 -14.10
N ILE A 324 38.21 -5.72 -12.86
CA ILE A 324 37.68 -4.69 -11.95
C ILE A 324 38.74 -3.66 -11.60
N HIS A 325 40.02 -4.05 -11.59
CA HIS A 325 41.15 -3.15 -11.28
C HIS A 325 41.44 -2.14 -12.39
N PHE A 326 40.86 -2.32 -13.58
CA PHE A 326 40.92 -1.33 -14.65
C PHE A 326 39.77 -0.31 -14.60
N ASN A 327 38.97 -0.30 -13.51
CA ASN A 327 37.86 0.63 -13.31
C ASN A 327 36.82 0.60 -14.45
N LEU A 328 36.74 -0.50 -15.23
CA LEU A 328 35.87 -0.62 -16.41
C LEU A 328 34.39 -0.53 -16.07
N PHE A 329 34.03 -0.89 -14.83
CA PHE A 329 32.66 -0.92 -14.33
C PHE A 329 32.39 0.20 -13.32
N SER A 330 33.39 1.04 -13.04
CA SER A 330 33.29 2.12 -12.07
C SER A 330 32.28 3.17 -12.52
N SER A 331 31.66 3.85 -11.55
CA SER A 331 30.93 5.07 -11.85
C SER A 331 31.90 6.15 -12.33
N LYS A 332 31.44 7.03 -13.23
CA LYS A 332 32.24 8.12 -13.80
C LYS A 332 32.92 9.01 -12.74
N ASN A 333 32.30 9.15 -11.58
CA ASN A 333 32.77 10.00 -10.50
C ASN A 333 33.49 9.21 -9.38
N GLN A 334 33.82 7.94 -9.62
CA GLN A 334 34.54 7.13 -8.65
C GLN A 334 35.97 7.68 -8.43
N PRO A 335 36.47 7.70 -7.19
CA PRO A 335 37.87 7.97 -6.90
C PRO A 335 38.83 7.00 -7.59
N TYR A 336 40.02 7.49 -7.95
CA TYR A 336 40.99 6.74 -8.75
C TYR A 336 41.57 5.51 -8.03
N ASP A 337 41.76 5.60 -6.71
CA ASP A 337 42.40 4.60 -5.84
C ASP A 337 41.38 3.80 -4.99
N HIS A 338 40.14 3.75 -5.45
CA HIS A 338 39.04 3.12 -4.72
C HIS A 338 39.23 1.61 -4.54
N SER A 339 39.08 1.11 -3.31
CA SER A 339 39.11 -0.33 -3.00
C SER A 339 37.71 -0.94 -3.03
N TYR A 340 37.56 -2.08 -3.70
CA TYR A 340 36.29 -2.82 -3.74
C TYR A 340 36.12 -3.82 -2.58
N ILE A 341 37.11 -3.96 -1.69
CA ILE A 341 37.11 -4.99 -0.64
C ILE A 341 36.15 -4.60 0.50
N PRO A 342 35.11 -5.40 0.82
CA PRO A 342 34.15 -5.10 1.89
C PRO A 342 34.76 -5.08 3.30
N LEU A 343 34.07 -4.44 4.26
CA LEU A 343 34.48 -4.53 5.67
C LEU A 343 34.47 -5.97 6.16
N ASN A 344 35.48 -6.39 6.93
CA ASN A 344 35.58 -7.73 7.52
C ASN A 344 35.42 -8.88 6.50
N TRP A 345 35.93 -8.69 5.28
CA TRP A 345 35.71 -9.61 4.16
C TRP A 345 36.10 -11.06 4.46
N GLU A 346 37.23 -11.29 5.12
CA GLU A 346 37.72 -12.63 5.49
C GLU A 346 36.69 -13.40 6.34
N SER A 347 36.06 -12.72 7.30
CA SER A 347 35.01 -13.30 8.13
C SER A 347 33.73 -13.58 7.35
N GLN A 348 33.40 -12.72 6.37
CA GLN A 348 32.21 -12.91 5.53
C GLN A 348 32.34 -14.17 4.65
N LEU A 349 33.54 -14.50 4.16
CA LEU A 349 33.79 -15.68 3.33
C LEU A 349 33.36 -17.01 3.98
N LEU A 350 33.27 -17.06 5.31
CA LEU A 350 32.76 -18.21 6.06
C LEU A 350 31.25 -18.46 5.86
N PHE A 351 30.51 -17.46 5.36
CA PHE A 351 29.07 -17.50 5.18
C PHE A 351 28.66 -17.12 3.74
N PRO A 352 29.04 -17.91 2.72
CA PRO A 352 28.92 -17.56 1.30
C PRO A 352 27.49 -17.26 0.81
N LYS A 353 26.46 -17.77 1.50
CA LYS A 353 25.05 -17.56 1.15
C LYS A 353 24.40 -16.33 1.82
N LYS A 354 25.08 -15.67 2.76
CA LYS A 354 24.53 -14.46 3.40
C LYS A 354 24.65 -13.24 2.46
N PRO A 355 23.80 -12.22 2.64
CA PRO A 355 24.00 -10.93 1.98
C PRO A 355 25.41 -10.39 2.26
N VAL A 356 26.07 -9.86 1.23
CA VAL A 356 27.32 -9.12 1.40
C VAL A 356 27.04 -7.81 2.11
N THR A 357 27.87 -7.47 3.10
CA THR A 357 27.75 -6.22 3.85
C THR A 357 29.08 -5.47 3.91
N GLY A 358 29.09 -4.23 4.40
CA GLY A 358 30.30 -3.41 4.44
C GLY A 358 30.75 -2.94 3.06
N VAL A 359 29.82 -2.88 2.11
CA VAL A 359 30.02 -2.41 0.74
C VAL A 359 29.58 -0.96 0.66
N ASP A 360 30.46 -0.09 0.14
CA ASP A 360 30.10 1.31 -0.12
C ASP A 360 29.37 1.46 -1.46
N TRP A 361 28.89 2.67 -1.74
CA TRP A 361 28.06 2.93 -2.91
C TRP A 361 28.83 2.68 -4.21
N TRP A 362 30.08 3.12 -4.29
CA TRP A 362 30.94 2.92 -5.47
C TRP A 362 31.14 1.44 -5.79
N SER A 363 31.39 0.64 -4.76
CA SER A 363 31.58 -0.79 -4.91
C SER A 363 30.30 -1.52 -5.32
N ALA A 364 29.16 -1.11 -4.74
CA ALA A 364 27.85 -1.63 -5.12
C ALA A 364 27.50 -1.28 -6.58
N TYR A 365 27.78 -0.04 -7.01
CA TYR A 365 27.60 0.40 -8.39
C TYR A 365 28.47 -0.41 -9.35
N ALA A 366 29.76 -0.56 -9.04
CA ALA A 366 30.70 -1.28 -9.88
C ALA A 366 30.34 -2.76 -10.01
N PHE A 367 29.93 -3.40 -8.92
CA PHE A 367 29.41 -4.77 -8.98
C PHE A 367 28.18 -4.86 -9.88
N ALA A 368 27.21 -3.95 -9.72
CA ALA A 368 25.97 -3.98 -10.50
C ALA A 368 26.28 -3.88 -11.99
N SER A 369 27.12 -2.92 -12.38
CA SER A 369 27.61 -2.74 -13.75
C SER A 369 28.36 -3.97 -14.27
N TRP A 370 29.28 -4.54 -13.47
CA TRP A 370 30.01 -5.77 -13.80
C TRP A 370 29.08 -6.97 -14.04
N SER A 371 28.00 -7.08 -13.26
CA SER A 371 27.01 -8.15 -13.42
C SER A 371 26.08 -7.97 -14.63
N GLY A 372 26.23 -6.87 -15.38
CA GLY A 372 25.38 -6.52 -16.53
C GLY A 372 24.08 -5.82 -16.14
N GLY A 373 24.00 -5.27 -14.93
CA GLY A 373 22.83 -4.61 -14.36
C GLY A 373 23.12 -3.24 -13.79
N ARG A 374 22.23 -2.79 -12.91
CA ARG A 374 22.35 -1.52 -12.18
C ARG A 374 21.72 -1.60 -10.80
N LEU A 375 22.03 -0.63 -9.94
CA LEU A 375 21.29 -0.44 -8.69
C LEU A 375 19.85 0.06 -9.01
N PRO A 376 18.84 -0.36 -8.23
CA PRO A 376 17.48 0.14 -8.38
C PRO A 376 17.40 1.65 -8.07
N THR A 377 16.54 2.39 -8.76
CA THR A 377 16.20 3.76 -8.33
C THR A 377 15.40 3.71 -7.01
N GLN A 378 15.30 4.84 -6.31
CA GLN A 378 14.48 4.90 -5.09
C GLN A 378 13.03 4.52 -5.34
N GLU A 379 12.47 4.94 -6.48
CA GLU A 379 11.10 4.63 -6.90
C GLU A 379 10.92 3.15 -7.20
N GLU A 380 11.88 2.55 -7.92
CA GLU A 380 11.86 1.12 -8.21
C GLU A 380 11.90 0.33 -6.91
N TRP A 381 12.81 0.68 -6.00
CA TRP A 381 12.91 0.02 -4.70
C TRP A 381 11.59 0.13 -3.91
N SER A 382 11.01 1.33 -3.81
CA SER A 382 9.72 1.54 -3.13
C SER A 382 8.60 0.74 -3.78
N TYR A 383 8.56 0.66 -5.11
CA TYR A 383 7.58 -0.13 -5.84
C TYR A 383 7.73 -1.63 -5.57
N LEU A 384 8.98 -2.14 -5.60
CA LEU A 384 9.31 -3.53 -5.29
C LEU A 384 8.88 -3.89 -3.86
N PHE A 385 9.11 -3.00 -2.91
CA PHE A 385 8.66 -3.15 -1.52
C PHE A 385 7.13 -3.22 -1.41
N LEU A 386 6.40 -2.35 -2.13
CA LEU A 386 4.94 -2.36 -2.09
C LEU A 386 4.35 -3.62 -2.75
N LYS A 387 4.99 -4.14 -3.80
CA LYS A 387 4.61 -5.41 -4.43
C LYS A 387 4.84 -6.59 -3.50
N SER A 388 5.94 -6.63 -2.75
CA SER A 388 6.19 -7.69 -1.77
C SER A 388 5.18 -7.69 -0.61
N LEU A 389 4.58 -6.53 -0.29
CA LEU A 389 3.51 -6.41 0.71
C LEU A 389 2.11 -6.80 0.21
N SER A 390 1.88 -6.88 -1.11
CA SER A 390 0.55 -7.08 -1.67
C SER A 390 0.11 -8.54 -1.54
N PRO A 391 -0.95 -8.87 -0.75
CA PRO A 391 -1.45 -10.24 -0.65
C PRO A 391 -2.19 -10.62 -1.93
N GLY A 392 -1.74 -11.67 -2.62
CA GLY A 392 -2.33 -12.16 -3.86
C GLY A 392 -2.39 -13.68 -3.93
N THR A 393 -3.60 -14.19 -4.17
CA THR A 393 -4.00 -15.59 -4.42
C THR A 393 -3.01 -16.46 -5.21
N GLN A 394 -2.89 -17.73 -4.78
CA GLN A 394 -2.12 -18.83 -5.40
C GLN A 394 -2.24 -18.96 -6.93
N GLN A 395 -1.11 -19.24 -7.59
CA GLN A 395 -0.87 -20.24 -8.65
C GLN A 395 0.65 -20.25 -8.94
N SER A 396 1.39 -21.33 -9.16
CA SER A 396 1.09 -22.74 -9.38
C SER A 396 2.33 -23.60 -8.98
N LYS A 397 2.10 -24.91 -8.86
CA LYS A 397 3.00 -25.95 -8.35
C LYS A 397 4.22 -26.23 -9.25
N ASN A 398 5.21 -26.86 -8.59
CA ASN A 398 6.37 -27.60 -9.09
C ASN A 398 7.62 -26.78 -9.41
N ILE A 399 8.35 -26.39 -8.36
CA ILE A 399 9.81 -26.31 -8.46
C ILE A 399 10.42 -27.04 -7.27
N THR A 400 11.18 -28.07 -7.60
CA THR A 400 11.94 -28.93 -6.70
C THR A 400 12.90 -28.10 -5.87
N ILE A 401 12.86 -28.32 -4.56
CA ILE A 401 13.64 -27.65 -3.53
C ILE A 401 15.14 -27.87 -3.79
N LEU A 402 15.89 -26.77 -3.89
CA LEU A 402 17.30 -26.72 -3.48
C LEU A 402 17.44 -25.52 -2.55
N GLU A 403 17.89 -25.81 -1.33
CA GLU A 403 17.94 -24.92 -0.16
C GLU A 403 18.81 -23.69 -0.40
N ASP A 404 18.21 -22.49 -0.33
CA ASP A 404 18.91 -21.21 -0.27
C ASP A 404 18.42 -20.37 0.92
N ALA A 405 19.26 -19.41 1.31
CA ALA A 405 19.27 -18.70 2.58
C ALA A 405 17.86 -18.37 3.15
N SER A 406 17.56 -18.99 4.30
CA SER A 406 16.37 -18.80 5.15
C SER A 406 15.02 -18.87 4.43
N SER A 407 14.57 -20.12 4.29
CA SER A 407 13.18 -20.60 4.20
C SER A 407 12.06 -19.56 4.42
N ASN A 408 11.27 -19.41 3.35
CA ASN A 408 9.97 -18.73 3.21
C ASN A 408 9.99 -17.23 2.93
N CYS A 409 10.18 -16.91 1.65
CA CYS A 409 9.64 -15.70 1.04
C CYS A 409 8.12 -15.58 1.31
N PRO A 410 7.62 -14.41 1.78
CA PRO A 410 6.18 -14.20 1.93
C PRO A 410 5.48 -14.47 0.60
N SER A 411 4.36 -15.20 0.65
CA SER A 411 3.53 -15.53 -0.50
C SER A 411 2.90 -14.28 -1.11
N SER A 412 3.65 -13.56 -1.94
CA SER A 412 3.18 -12.46 -2.78
C SER A 412 3.26 -12.86 -4.26
N LYS A 413 2.63 -12.11 -5.15
CA LYS A 413 2.69 -12.32 -6.61
C LYS A 413 4.13 -12.25 -7.17
N THR A 414 5.04 -11.63 -6.41
CA THR A 414 6.48 -11.51 -6.70
C THR A 414 7.28 -12.26 -5.64
N SER A 415 8.26 -13.05 -6.05
CA SER A 415 9.13 -13.85 -5.17
C SER A 415 10.19 -13.04 -4.41
N ILE A 416 10.14 -11.70 -4.45
CA ILE A 416 11.19 -10.80 -3.95
C ILE A 416 11.23 -10.77 -2.42
N CYS A 417 12.44 -10.89 -1.86
CA CYS A 417 12.67 -11.08 -0.43
C CYS A 417 13.71 -10.09 0.14
N GLY A 418 13.71 -9.97 1.47
CA GLY A 418 14.71 -9.22 2.24
C GLY A 418 14.52 -7.71 2.36
N LEU A 419 13.61 -7.10 1.57
CA LEU A 419 13.41 -5.64 1.49
C LEU A 419 13.10 -4.93 2.84
N ASN A 420 12.68 -5.65 3.88
CA ASN A 420 12.34 -5.07 5.20
C ASN A 420 13.09 -5.70 6.40
N SER A 421 14.01 -6.65 6.20
CA SER A 421 14.45 -7.52 7.32
C SER A 421 15.92 -7.95 7.36
N HIS A 422 16.70 -7.85 6.27
CA HIS A 422 18.10 -8.30 6.32
C HIS A 422 19.07 -7.13 6.40
N VAL A 423 19.28 -6.45 5.28
CA VAL A 423 20.24 -5.35 5.15
C VAL A 423 19.56 -4.16 4.50
N SER A 424 20.01 -2.98 4.86
CA SER A 424 19.67 -1.78 4.11
C SER A 424 20.36 -1.85 2.76
N GLU A 425 19.79 -1.22 1.74
CA GLU A 425 20.24 -1.39 0.36
C GLU A 425 20.54 -0.08 -0.33
N TRP A 426 21.71 0.01 -0.96
CA TRP A 426 22.04 1.12 -1.84
C TRP A 426 21.07 1.22 -3.02
N SER A 427 20.58 2.45 -3.26
CA SER A 427 19.90 2.81 -4.49
C SER A 427 20.89 3.44 -5.48
N SER A 428 20.49 3.57 -6.75
CA SER A 428 21.26 4.34 -7.75
C SER A 428 21.23 5.85 -7.51
N SER A 429 20.42 6.33 -6.56
CA SER A 429 20.22 7.75 -6.33
C SER A 429 21.32 8.39 -5.48
N ILE A 430 21.66 9.61 -5.87
CA ILE A 430 22.62 10.49 -5.22
C ILE A 430 21.91 11.83 -4.94
N SER A 431 22.16 12.41 -3.78
CA SER A 431 21.72 13.74 -3.36
C SER A 431 22.91 14.64 -3.06
N PHE A 432 22.62 15.93 -2.89
CA PHE A 432 23.59 16.92 -2.39
C PHE A 432 23.07 17.46 -1.06
N ASN A 433 23.92 17.50 -0.04
CA ASN A 433 23.55 18.13 1.22
C ASN A 433 23.69 19.67 1.15
N GLN A 434 23.35 20.36 2.24
CA GLN A 434 23.36 21.83 2.30
C GLN A 434 24.74 22.45 2.04
N GLU A 435 25.81 21.68 2.23
CA GLU A 435 27.19 22.07 1.98
C GLU A 435 27.65 21.73 0.54
N GLY A 436 26.76 21.18 -0.29
CA GLY A 436 27.04 20.79 -1.67
C GLY A 436 27.83 19.48 -1.80
N THR A 437 28.04 18.74 -0.71
CA THR A 437 28.74 17.46 -0.76
C THR A 437 27.79 16.36 -1.22
N THR A 438 28.35 15.40 -1.97
CA THR A 438 27.61 14.28 -2.56
C THR A 438 27.29 13.23 -1.51
N GLU A 439 26.02 12.82 -1.44
CA GLU A 439 25.55 11.75 -0.58
C GLU A 439 24.85 10.67 -1.41
N ALA A 440 25.12 9.41 -1.12
CA ALA A 440 24.42 8.27 -1.68
C ALA A 440 23.22 7.91 -0.81
N ILE A 441 22.14 7.44 -1.45
CA ILE A 441 20.91 7.08 -0.74
C ILE A 441 20.79 5.57 -0.63
N TYR A 442 20.53 5.09 0.59
CA TYR A 442 20.09 3.73 0.82
C TYR A 442 18.62 3.70 1.28
N LYS A 443 17.95 2.56 1.04
CA LYS A 443 16.57 2.30 1.45
C LYS A 443 16.44 1.02 2.26
N GLY A 444 15.30 0.87 2.91
CA GLY A 444 14.95 -0.34 3.64
C GLY A 444 15.61 -0.47 5.01
N GLY A 445 15.10 -1.42 5.77
CA GLY A 445 15.56 -1.73 7.11
C GLY A 445 16.67 -2.77 7.18
N ASN A 446 17.28 -2.89 8.35
CA ASN A 446 18.24 -3.93 8.65
C ASN A 446 18.02 -4.46 10.07
N TYR A 447 18.72 -5.52 10.43
CA TYR A 447 18.61 -6.21 11.72
C TYR A 447 18.93 -5.33 12.96
N LYS A 448 19.48 -4.11 12.80
CA LYS A 448 19.72 -3.15 13.89
C LYS A 448 18.65 -2.05 14.00
N ILE A 449 17.76 -1.90 13.00
CA ILE A 449 16.73 -0.87 12.99
C ILE A 449 15.41 -1.47 13.51
N PRO A 450 14.66 -0.78 14.41
CA PRO A 450 13.37 -1.24 14.88
C PRO A 450 12.38 -1.51 13.73
N SER A 451 11.63 -2.61 13.82
CA SER A 451 10.72 -3.07 12.75
C SER A 451 9.65 -2.05 12.34
N GLU A 452 9.29 -1.13 13.24
CA GLU A 452 8.36 -0.04 12.96
C GLU A 452 8.91 0.94 11.91
N GLN A 453 10.23 1.15 11.88
CA GLN A 453 10.90 1.99 10.88
C GLN A 453 11.17 1.21 9.59
N THR A 454 11.48 -0.09 9.68
CA THR A 454 11.82 -0.93 8.52
C THR A 454 10.61 -1.27 7.64
N ASN A 455 9.40 -1.24 8.20
CA ASN A 455 8.16 -1.45 7.47
C ASN A 455 7.66 -0.19 6.72
N ASN A 456 8.45 0.90 6.72
CA ASN A 456 8.13 2.13 6.00
C ASN A 456 8.88 2.17 4.65
N PRO A 457 8.20 2.12 3.49
CA PRO A 457 8.85 2.19 2.18
C PRO A 457 9.54 3.54 1.90
N ASN A 458 9.23 4.60 2.67
CA ASN A 458 9.96 5.87 2.58
C ASN A 458 11.21 5.92 3.44
N TYR A 459 11.45 4.90 4.27
CA TYR A 459 12.65 4.89 5.09
C TYR A 459 13.88 4.91 4.18
N MET A 460 14.65 5.98 4.33
CA MET A 460 15.89 6.21 3.61
C MET A 460 16.81 7.05 4.48
N GLN A 461 18.11 6.90 4.27
CA GLN A 461 19.08 7.88 4.72
C GLN A 461 20.03 8.19 3.57
N SER A 462 20.57 9.40 3.60
CA SER A 462 21.67 9.83 2.75
C SER A 462 22.95 9.78 3.57
N LEU A 463 23.99 9.15 3.03
CA LEU A 463 25.29 9.01 3.66
C LEU A 463 26.38 9.32 2.66
N SER A 464 27.60 9.56 3.14
CA SER A 464 28.77 9.62 2.27
C SER A 464 28.83 8.37 1.37
N PRO A 465 29.11 8.50 0.06
CA PRO A 465 29.22 7.36 -0.85
C PRO A 465 30.38 6.41 -0.52
N TYR A 466 31.26 6.81 0.41
CA TYR A 466 32.35 6.01 0.98
C TYR A 466 31.94 5.22 2.23
N TYR A 467 30.76 5.49 2.77
CA TYR A 467 30.32 4.89 4.02
C TYR A 467 30.13 3.39 3.86
N ARG A 468 30.62 2.63 4.84
CA ARG A 468 30.50 1.17 4.91
C ARG A 468 29.96 0.77 6.26
N SER A 469 29.00 -0.15 6.27
CA SER A 469 28.42 -0.69 7.49
C SER A 469 28.15 -2.19 7.35
N ASP A 470 28.26 -2.93 8.44
CA ASP A 470 27.91 -4.35 8.53
C ASP A 470 26.41 -4.62 8.30
N THR A 471 25.59 -3.56 8.24
CA THR A 471 24.15 -3.60 7.96
C THR A 471 23.77 -3.16 6.53
N LEU A 472 24.74 -2.80 5.69
CA LEU A 472 24.50 -2.17 4.40
C LEU A 472 25.01 -3.05 3.26
N GLY A 473 24.09 -3.46 2.40
CA GLY A 473 24.31 -4.26 1.20
C GLY A 473 23.61 -3.62 0.00
N PHE A 474 23.24 -4.45 -0.98
CA PHE A 474 22.56 -3.99 -2.19
C PHE A 474 21.96 -5.17 -2.97
N ARG A 475 21.09 -4.83 -3.93
CA ARG A 475 20.58 -5.75 -4.94
C ARG A 475 20.75 -5.15 -6.34
N VAL A 476 20.61 -6.00 -7.35
CA VAL A 476 20.76 -5.61 -8.76
C VAL A 476 19.43 -5.73 -9.47
N VAL A 477 19.18 -4.79 -10.38
CA VAL A 477 18.10 -4.85 -11.37
C VAL A 477 18.67 -4.78 -12.77
N ASN A 478 18.04 -5.47 -13.71
CA ASN A 478 18.36 -5.45 -15.13
C ASN A 478 17.15 -4.96 -15.91
N ASP A 479 17.36 -4.03 -16.83
CA ASP A 479 16.35 -3.63 -17.79
C ASP A 479 16.20 -4.73 -18.86
N ASN A 480 14.96 -5.03 -19.26
CA ASN A 480 14.67 -6.04 -20.29
C ASN A 480 15.00 -5.60 -21.71
#